data_AF-A0A1Q4VVK0-F1
#
_entry.id   AF-A0A1Q4VVK0-F1
#
_cell.length_a   1.000
_cell.length_b   1.000
_cell.length_c   1.000
_cell.angle_alpha   90.00
_cell.angle_beta   90.00
_cell.angle_gamma   90.00
#
_symmetry.space_group_name_H-M   'P 1'
#
loop_
_entity.id
_entity.type
_entity.pdbx_description
1 polymer ?
#
loop_
_entity_poly.entity_id
_entity_poly.type
_entity_poly.pdbx_seq_one_letter_code
_entity_poly.pdbx_strand_id
1 'polypeptide(L)'
;MKVADYNQARGTLINAGSKTAAKSHPAHGTKDVPVSHGVSLLAEARDEFRAADKNLPASQKRSDMSIPHYNAIHNAANTMHIDTW
;
A
#
# COMPACT_ATOMS: atom_id res chain seq x y z
N MET A 1 -4.51 13.85 5.53
CA MET A 1 -5.16 12.83 4.69
C MET A 1 -6.42 12.37 5.41
N LYS A 2 -7.54 12.10 4.70
CA LYS A 2 -8.77 11.68 5.38
C LYS A 2 -8.65 10.25 5.89
N VAL A 3 -9.31 9.98 7.01
CA VAL A 3 -9.39 8.63 7.58
C VAL A 3 -10.00 7.62 6.58
N ALA A 4 -11.01 8.04 5.81
CA ALA A 4 -11.63 7.22 4.79
C ALA A 4 -10.60 6.77 3.73
N ASP A 5 -9.80 7.71 3.22
CA ASP A 5 -8.77 7.46 2.21
C ASP A 5 -7.74 6.44 2.71
N TYR A 6 -7.25 6.62 3.95
CA TYR A 6 -6.32 5.69 4.59
C TYR A 6 -6.90 4.29 4.72
N ASN A 7 -8.14 4.18 5.23
CA ASN A 7 -8.79 2.89 5.43
C ASN A 7 -9.10 2.19 4.10
N GLN A 8 -9.50 2.94 3.07
CA GLN A 8 -9.73 2.43 1.73
C GLN A 8 -8.42 1.91 1.10
N ALA A 9 -7.35 2.69 1.18
CA ALA A 9 -6.03 2.29 0.70
C ALA A 9 -5.50 1.05 1.42
N ARG A 10 -5.64 0.99 2.75
CA ARG A 10 -5.36 -0.20 3.55
C ARG A 10 -6.15 -1.42 3.05
N GLY A 11 -7.45 -1.25 2.76
CA GLY A 11 -8.29 -2.30 2.20
C GLY A 11 -7.79 -2.80 0.83
N THR A 12 -7.39 -1.90 -0.06
CA THR A 12 -6.79 -2.25 -1.37
C THR A 12 -5.54 -3.11 -1.20
N LEU A 13 -4.64 -2.74 -0.29
CA LEU A 13 -3.41 -3.49 -0.04
C LEU A 13 -3.69 -4.86 0.57
N ILE A 14 -4.66 -4.98 1.48
CA ILE A 14 -5.09 -6.25 2.06
C ILE A 14 -5.66 -7.18 0.98
N ASN A 15 -6.50 -6.66 0.09
CA ASN A 15 -7.07 -7.44 -1.01
C ASN A 15 -6.00 -7.91 -2.00
N ALA A 16 -4.90 -7.16 -2.13
CA ALA A 16 -3.73 -7.55 -2.90
C ALA A 16 -2.79 -8.51 -2.15
N GLY A 17 -3.12 -8.88 -0.90
CA GLY A 17 -2.39 -9.88 -0.12
C GLY A 17 -1.35 -9.33 0.87
N SER A 18 -1.32 -8.00 1.11
CA SER A 18 -0.38 -7.42 2.10
C SER A 18 -0.75 -7.81 3.53
N LYS A 19 0.15 -8.51 4.20
CA LYS A 19 0.04 -8.88 5.62
C LYS A 19 0.44 -7.72 6.52
N THR A 20 1.34 -6.83 6.09
CA THR A 20 1.67 -5.61 6.84
C THR A 20 0.46 -4.68 6.93
N ALA A 21 -0.23 -4.45 5.80
CA ALA A 21 -1.48 -3.71 5.79
C ALA A 21 -2.57 -4.38 6.64
N ALA A 22 -2.67 -5.71 6.62
CA ALA A 22 -3.63 -6.44 7.46
C ALA A 22 -3.36 -6.28 8.96
N LYS A 23 -2.08 -6.23 9.36
CA LYS A 23 -1.65 -5.99 10.75
C LYS A 23 -1.83 -4.54 11.20
N SER A 24 -1.75 -3.58 10.28
CA SER A 24 -2.00 -2.18 10.60
C SER A 24 -3.43 -1.99 11.13
N HIS A 25 -3.64 -1.06 12.07
CA HIS A 25 -4.98 -0.75 12.57
C HIS A 25 -5.70 0.22 11.63
N PRO A 26 -7.02 0.06 11.42
CA PRO A 26 -7.81 1.11 10.78
C PRO A 26 -7.79 2.36 11.65
N ALA A 27 -7.81 3.52 11.01
CA ALA A 27 -7.98 4.78 11.72
C ALA A 27 -9.48 5.01 12.02
N HIS A 28 -9.79 5.42 13.24
CA HIS A 28 -11.16 5.74 13.68
C HIS A 28 -11.11 6.83 14.75
N GLY A 29 -12.22 7.57 14.92
CA GLY A 29 -12.37 8.58 15.98
C GLY A 29 -11.68 9.91 15.70
N THR A 30 -11.07 10.06 14.52
CA THR A 30 -10.45 11.29 14.04
C THR A 30 -10.96 11.62 12.63
N LYS A 31 -10.86 12.89 12.23
CA LYS A 31 -11.22 13.32 10.87
C LYS A 31 -10.09 13.06 9.87
N ASP A 32 -8.86 13.22 10.34
CA ASP A 32 -7.66 13.18 9.53
C ASP A 32 -6.59 12.32 10.22
N VAL A 33 -5.73 11.73 9.39
CA VAL A 33 -4.51 11.03 9.79
C VAL A 33 -3.29 11.74 9.21
N PRO A 34 -2.15 11.72 9.92
CA PRO A 34 -0.89 12.24 9.40
C PRO A 34 -0.50 11.51 8.12
N VAL A 35 0.04 12.24 7.14
CA VAL A 35 0.52 11.66 5.87
C VAL A 35 1.59 10.59 6.10
N SER A 36 2.41 10.74 7.15
CA SER A 36 3.42 9.75 7.55
C SER A 36 2.84 8.35 7.77
N HIS A 37 1.60 8.22 8.24
CA HIS A 37 0.94 6.90 8.39
C HIS A 37 0.69 6.25 7.04
N GLY A 38 0.25 7.02 6.05
CA GLY A 38 0.06 6.53 4.68
C GLY A 38 1.39 6.16 4.02
N VAL A 39 2.42 6.99 4.20
CA VAL A 39 3.78 6.72 3.68
C VAL A 39 4.34 5.43 4.29
N SER A 40 4.23 5.24 5.61
CA SER A 40 4.66 4.00 6.28
C SER A 40 3.89 2.78 5.77
N LEU A 41 2.56 2.87 5.64
CA LEU A 41 1.72 1.80 5.10
C LEU A 41 2.16 1.41 3.67
N LEU A 42 2.43 2.38 2.80
CA LEU A 42 2.91 2.13 1.43
C LEU A 42 4.31 1.52 1.44
N ALA A 43 5.26 2.07 2.20
CA ALA A 43 6.62 1.57 2.25
C ALA A 43 6.68 0.11 2.73
N GLU A 44 5.96 -0.22 3.80
CA GLU A 44 5.89 -1.58 4.33
C GLU A 44 5.25 -2.57 3.35
N ALA A 45 4.17 -2.18 2.67
CA ALA A 45 3.53 -3.01 1.66
C ALA A 45 4.42 -3.20 0.42
N ARG A 46 5.15 -2.17 -0.01
CA ARG A 46 6.11 -2.25 -1.12
C ARG A 46 7.18 -3.28 -0.85
N ASP A 47 7.79 -3.20 0.32
CA ASP A 47 8.90 -4.08 0.67
C ASP A 47 8.42 -5.53 0.82
N GLU A 48 7.20 -5.73 1.37
CA GLU A 48 6.53 -7.04 1.39
C GLU A 48 6.28 -7.58 -0.02
N PHE A 49 5.71 -6.79 -0.92
CA PHE A 49 5.42 -7.23 -2.29
C PHE A 49 6.70 -7.54 -3.08
N ARG A 50 7.74 -6.70 -2.95
CA ARG A 50 9.05 -6.98 -3.56
C ARG A 50 9.66 -8.28 -3.07
N ALA A 51 9.54 -8.57 -1.78
CA ALA A 51 10.01 -9.83 -1.22
C ALA A 51 9.18 -11.03 -1.73
N ALA A 52 7.86 -10.90 -1.79
CA ALA A 52 6.96 -11.94 -2.29
C ALA A 52 7.22 -12.26 -3.78
N ASP A 53 7.46 -11.23 -4.57
CA ASP A 53 7.64 -11.34 -6.02
C ASP A 53 9.09 -11.59 -6.43
N LYS A 54 10.04 -11.74 -5.49
CA LYS A 54 11.48 -11.80 -5.75
C LYS A 54 11.86 -12.80 -6.86
N ASN A 55 11.15 -13.93 -6.96
CA ASN A 55 11.47 -15.00 -7.92
C ASN A 55 10.76 -14.86 -9.27
N LEU A 56 9.87 -13.87 -9.47
CA LEU A 56 9.24 -13.67 -10.78
C LEU A 56 10.25 -13.15 -11.82
N PRO A 57 10.12 -13.55 -13.10
CA PRO A 57 10.91 -12.99 -14.20
C PRO A 57 10.76 -11.46 -14.30
N ALA A 58 11.81 -10.78 -14.75
CA ALA A 58 11.79 -9.33 -14.93
C ALA A 58 10.68 -8.86 -15.89
N SER A 59 10.30 -9.68 -16.88
CA SER A 59 9.19 -9.40 -17.81
C SER A 59 7.81 -9.37 -17.14
N GLN A 60 7.68 -9.89 -15.93
CA GLN A 60 6.43 -9.89 -15.15
C GLN A 60 6.45 -8.87 -14.01
N LYS A 61 7.51 -8.05 -13.94
CA LYS A 61 7.74 -7.10 -12.85
C LYS A 61 7.74 -5.66 -13.32
N ARG A 62 7.40 -4.77 -12.40
CA ARG A 62 7.64 -3.33 -12.47
C ARG A 62 8.09 -2.84 -11.10
N SER A 63 9.23 -2.17 -11.04
CA SER A 63 9.83 -1.70 -9.78
C SER A 63 10.03 -2.82 -8.73
N ASP A 64 10.46 -3.98 -9.20
CA ASP A 64 10.66 -5.22 -8.44
C ASP A 64 9.41 -5.88 -7.83
N MET A 65 8.21 -5.42 -8.20
CA MET A 65 6.93 -6.03 -7.83
C MET A 65 6.26 -6.61 -9.06
N SER A 66 5.41 -7.62 -8.89
CA SER A 66 4.48 -8.09 -9.92
C SER A 66 3.58 -6.93 -10.38
N ILE A 67 3.12 -6.98 -11.62
CA ILE A 67 2.22 -5.95 -12.18
C ILE A 67 0.97 -5.74 -11.29
N PRO A 68 0.31 -6.80 -10.75
CA PRO A 68 -0.81 -6.62 -9.82
C PRO A 68 -0.44 -5.87 -8.54
N HIS A 69 0.66 -6.24 -7.88
CA HIS A 69 1.11 -5.57 -6.65
C HIS A 69 1.52 -4.12 -6.91
N TYR A 70 2.21 -3.86 -8.02
CA TYR A 70 2.54 -2.51 -8.46
C TYR A 70 1.29 -1.63 -8.64
N ASN A 71 0.25 -2.17 -9.29
CA ASN A 71 -1.00 -1.43 -9.47
C ASN A 71 -1.73 -1.22 -8.14
N ALA A 72 -1.76 -2.22 -7.26
CA ALA A 72 -2.41 -2.12 -5.96
C ALA A 72 -1.80 -1.01 -5.09
N ILE A 73 -0.45 -0.93 -5.03
CA ILE A 73 0.21 0.09 -4.22
C ILE A 73 0.06 1.51 -4.80
N HIS A 74 0.05 1.65 -6.13
CA HIS A 74 -0.21 2.94 -6.77
C HIS A 74 -1.67 3.38 -6.60
N ASN A 75 -2.63 2.44 -6.66
CA ASN A 75 -4.04 2.72 -6.38
C ASN A 75 -4.23 3.17 -4.92
N ALA A 76 -3.54 2.53 -3.98
CA ALA A 76 -3.54 2.93 -2.57
C ALA A 76 -2.96 4.34 -2.38
N ALA A 77 -1.81 4.64 -3.00
CA ALA A 77 -1.19 5.96 -2.95
C ALA A 77 -2.09 7.06 -3.55
N ASN A 78 -2.69 6.78 -4.71
CA ASN A 78 -3.64 7.68 -5.36
C ASN A 78 -4.87 7.96 -4.50
N THR A 79 -5.42 6.92 -3.86
CA THR A 79 -6.55 7.06 -2.93
C THR A 79 -6.21 7.98 -1.76
N MET A 80 -4.97 7.88 -1.27
CA MET A 80 -4.44 8.69 -0.17
C MET A 80 -3.97 10.09 -0.58
N HIS A 81 -3.93 10.38 -1.89
CA HIS A 81 -3.33 11.59 -2.46
C HIS A 81 -1.86 11.77 -2.06
N ILE A 82 -1.10 10.67 -2.05
CA ILE A 82 0.35 10.67 -1.75
C ILE A 82 1.11 10.41 -3.05
N ASP A 83 1.96 11.34 -3.43
CA ASP A 83 2.80 11.32 -4.63
C ASP A 83 4.27 10.94 -4.33
N THR A 84 4.73 11.13 -3.09
CA THR A 84 6.08 10.75 -2.63
C THR A 84 6.05 9.79 -1.44
N TRP A 85 6.59 8.58 -1.59
CA TRP A 85 6.60 7.53 -0.57
C TRP A 85 7.69 6.45 -0.77
#